data_AF-A0A432DT47-F1
#
_entry.id   AF-A0A432DT47-F1
#
_cell.length_a   1.000
_cell.length_b   1.000
_cell.length_c   1.000
_cell.angle_alpha   90.00
_cell.angle_beta   90.00
_cell.angle_gamma   90.00
#
_symmetry.space_group_name_H-M   'P 1'
#
loop_
_entity.id
_entity.type
_entity.pdbx_description
1 polymer ?
#
loop_
_entity_poly.entity_id
_entity_poly.type
_entity_poly.pdbx_seq_one_letter_code
_entity_poly.pdbx_strand_id
1 'polypeptide(L)' 'MEKSSKVSLYDPSGKLVKSAETVKGENKMDITGLPDGIYLMSTESQSYKIIKKQ' A
#
# COMPACT_ATOMS: atom_id res chain seq x y z
N MET A 1 -14.60 -11.77 -15.49
CA MET A 1 -13.39 -11.68 -14.64
C MET A 1 -13.62 -10.56 -13.64
N GLU A 2 -13.58 -10.87 -12.35
CA GLU A 2 -13.49 -9.81 -11.34
C GLU A 2 -12.17 -9.06 -11.55
N LYS A 3 -12.23 -7.72 -11.54
CA LYS A 3 -11.08 -6.87 -11.80
C LYS A 3 -10.29 -6.76 -10.49
N SER A 4 -9.20 -7.52 -10.35
CA SER A 4 -8.24 -7.26 -9.27
C SER A 4 -7.66 -5.88 -9.47
N SER A 5 -7.54 -5.12 -8.38
CA SER A 5 -6.87 -3.80 -8.40
C SER A 5 -5.51 -3.93 -7.73
N LYS A 6 -4.61 -2.98 -7.95
CA LYS A 6 -3.32 -2.99 -7.25
C LYS A 6 -3.29 -1.92 -6.17
N VAL A 7 -2.68 -2.25 -5.03
CA VAL A 7 -2.27 -1.31 -4.00
C VAL A 7 -0.75 -1.29 -3.90
N SER A 8 -0.20 -0.10 -3.77
CA SER A 8 1.24 0.17 -3.69
C SER A 8 1.55 0.98 -2.44
N LEU A 9 2.70 0.72 -1.83
CA LEU A 9 3.22 1.42 -0.67
C LEU A 9 4.56 2.03 -1.03
N TYR A 10 4.70 3.32 -0.79
CA TYR A 10 5.89 4.12 -1.10
C TYR A 10 6.48 4.71 0.18
N ASP A 11 7.81 4.81 0.23
CA ASP A 11 8.52 5.55 1.28
C ASP A 11 8.47 7.07 1.04
N PRO A 12 8.98 7.92 1.97
CA PRO A 12 8.95 9.37 1.81
C PRO A 12 9.74 9.91 0.62
N SER A 13 10.68 9.13 0.07
CA SER A 13 11.43 9.50 -1.13
C SER A 13 10.64 9.22 -2.43
N GLY A 14 9.46 8.60 -2.32
CA GLY A 14 8.66 8.17 -3.45
C GLY A 14 9.06 6.80 -4.02
N LYS A 15 9.97 6.08 -3.35
CA LYS A 15 10.37 4.74 -3.78
C LYS A 15 9.29 3.72 -3.41
N LEU A 16 8.91 2.88 -4.37
CA LEU A 16 8.02 1.75 -4.13
C LEU A 16 8.71 0.73 -3.20
N VAL A 17 8.11 0.45 -2.04
CA VAL A 17 8.64 -0.50 -1.06
C VAL A 17 7.83 -1.78 -0.96
N LYS A 18 6.53 -1.76 -1.30
CA LYS A 18 5.69 -2.97 -1.33
C LYS A 18 4.50 -2.76 -2.28
N SER A 19 3.99 -3.84 -2.86
CA SER A 19 2.71 -3.83 -3.57
C SER A 19 1.98 -5.15 -3.40
N ALA A 20 0.65 -5.13 -3.51
CA ALA A 20 -0.19 -6.32 -3.51
C ALA A 20 -1.36 -6.15 -4.49
N GLU A 21 -1.83 -7.26 -5.04
CA GLU A 21 -3.14 -7.30 -5.67
C GLU A 21 -4.24 -7.26 -4.61
N THR A 22 -5.36 -6.65 -4.95
CA THR A 22 -6.53 -6.55 -4.11
C THR A 22 -7.74 -7.14 -4.82
N VAL A 23 -8.55 -7.85 -4.05
CA VAL A 23 -9.83 -8.41 -4.48
C VAL A 23 -10.96 -7.71 -3.73
N LYS A 24 -12.20 -7.91 -4.19
CA LYS A 24 -13.38 -7.42 -3.47
C LYS A 24 -13.45 -8.08 -2.09
N GLY A 25 -13.57 -7.28 -1.04
CA GLY A 25 -13.61 -7.76 0.35
C GLY A 25 -12.38 -7.33 1.14
N GLU A 26 -11.98 -8.17 2.11
CA GLU A 26 -10.87 -7.87 3.01
C GLU A 26 -9.52 -8.19 2.34
N ASN A 27 -8.60 -7.23 2.40
CA ASN A 27 -7.23 -7.37 1.90
C ASN A 27 -6.26 -7.06 3.06
N LYS A 28 -5.18 -7.83 3.16
CA LYS A 28 -4.16 -7.68 4.22
C LYS A 28 -2.79 -7.44 3.60
N MET A 29 -2.06 -6.47 4.15
CA MET A 29 -0.66 -6.21 3.82
C MET A 29 0.14 -6.07 5.11
N ASP A 30 1.04 -7.02 5.34
CA ASP A 30 1.97 -6.94 6.47
C ASP A 30 3.09 -5.93 6.17
N ILE A 31 3.35 -5.01 7.11
CA ILE A 31 4.39 -3.99 7.02
C ILE A 31 5.37 -4.05 8.20
N THR A 32 5.34 -5.13 8.99
CA THR A 32 6.14 -5.27 10.22
C THR A 32 7.64 -5.14 9.96
N GLY A 33 8.13 -5.64 8.82
CA GLY A 33 9.54 -5.56 8.44
C GLY A 33 10.00 -4.21 7.88
N LEU A 34 9.11 -3.21 7.77
CA LEU A 34 9.49 -1.88 7.33
C LEU A 34 9.98 -1.03 8.52
N PRO A 35 11.00 -0.18 8.34
CA PRO A 35 11.42 0.78 9.37
C PRO A 35 10.28 1.70 9.80
N ASP A 36 10.38 2.24 11.01
CA ASP A 36 9.47 3.29 11.47
C ASP A 36 9.58 4.52 10.56
N GLY A 37 8.46 5.20 10.37
CA GLY A 37 8.40 6.32 9.44
C GLY A 37 7.03 6.52 8.82
N ILE A 38 7.02 7.31 7.75
CA ILE A 38 5.81 7.71 7.02
C ILE A 38 5.81 7.00 5.67
N TYR A 39 4.68 6.43 5.29
CA TYR A 39 4.49 5.77 4.01
C TYR A 39 3.25 6.28 3.31
N LEU A 40 3.28 6.33 1.98
CA LEU A 40 2.12 6.59 1.15
C LEU A 40 1.59 5.27 0.61
N MET A 41 0.38 4.90 0.99
CA MET A 41 -0.37 3.84 0.33
C MET A 41 -1.25 4.46 -0.76
N SER A 42 -1.22 3.91 -1.97
CA SER A 42 -2.11 4.33 -3.05
C SER A 42 -2.67 3.15 -3.84
N THR A 43 -3.87 3.33 -4.38
CA THR A 43 -4.51 2.40 -5.31
C THR A 43 -4.43 2.93 -6.74
N GLU A 44 -4.59 2.05 -7.73
CA GLU A 44 -4.68 2.46 -9.14
C GLU A 44 -5.88 3.38 -9.43
N SER A 45 -6.92 3.32 -8.60
CA SER A 45 -8.06 4.24 -8.63
C SER A 45 -7.75 5.61 -8.02
N GLN A 46 -6.48 5.94 -7.79
CA GLN A 46 -5.98 7.21 -7.24
C GLN A 46 -6.48 7.53 -5.82
N SER A 47 -7.02 6.54 -5.10
CA SER A 47 -7.27 6.68 -3.67
C SER A 47 -5.96 6.51 -2.92
N TYR A 48 -5.77 7.26 -1.83
CA TYR A 48 -4.53 7.20 -1.07
C TYR A 48 -4.75 7.32 0.44
N LYS A 49 -3.76 6.85 1.20
CA LYS A 49 -3.70 6.97 2.64
C LYS A 49 -2.25 7.13 3.09
N ILE A 50 -2.02 8.02 4.05
CA ILE A 50 -0.73 8.12 4.73
C ILE A 50 -0.73 7.17 5.92
N ILE A 51 0.29 6.33 6.02
CA ILE A 51 0.53 5.43 7.15
C ILE A 51 1.73 5.93 7.94
N LYS A 52 1.54 6.12 9.24
CA LYS A 52 2.62 6.41 10.18
C LYS A 52 2.91 5.14 10.96
N LYS A 53 4.08 4.55 10.75
CA LYS A 53 4.57 3.41 11.52
C LYS A 53 5.43 3.93 12.67
N GLN A 54 5.15 3.42 13.85
CA GLN A 54 5.90 3.61 15.10
C GLN A 54 6.24 2.23 15.68
#